data_AF-A0A848BXC6-F1
#
_entry.id   AF-A0A848BXC6-F1
#
_cell.length_a   1.000
_cell.length_b   1.000
_cell.length_c   1.000
_cell.angle_alpha   90.00
_cell.angle_beta   90.00
_cell.angle_gamma   90.00
#
_symmetry.space_group_name_H-M   'P 1'
#
loop_
_entity.id
_entity.type
_entity.pdbx_description
1 polymer ?
#
loop_
_entity_poly.entity_id
_entity_poly.type
_entity_poly.pdbx_seq_one_letter_code
_entity_poly.pdbx_strand_id
1 'polypeptide(L)'
;MIVDIVNQGILQDDICFGSPSYAAMFICGKSSNGLIEWKNKQGISLKELDIAETTIPKVPSTIQPKISSSLSEKAKNDNIKNMLHLAGKKAKATAYISDSQFIVCKNSEFSATETPSCPKYIHERRQELMAEGKVKDGYFIEDVPFSSSSTAAACVTGGSANGRKMWLYQDGQSIKEKGEH
;
A
#
# COMPACT_ATOMS: atom_id res chain seq x y z
N MET A 1 -23.76 -8.06 -15.03
CA MET A 1 -22.63 -8.65 -15.78
C MET A 1 -21.41 -8.51 -14.90
N ILE A 2 -20.85 -9.64 -14.44
CA ILE A 2 -19.54 -9.64 -13.79
C ILE A 2 -18.54 -9.61 -14.95
N VAL A 3 -17.78 -8.53 -15.07
CA VAL A 3 -16.65 -8.48 -16.00
C VAL A 3 -15.54 -9.32 -15.41
N ASP A 4 -15.23 -10.44 -16.06
CA ASP A 4 -14.09 -11.27 -15.67
C ASP A 4 -12.81 -10.51 -15.99
N ILE A 5 -12.12 -10.09 -14.93
CA ILE A 5 -10.87 -9.32 -14.99
C ILE A 5 -9.72 -10.15 -15.60
N VAL A 6 -9.85 -11.49 -15.62
CA VAL A 6 -8.88 -12.43 -16.19
C VAL A 6 -9.60 -13.40 -17.12
N ASN A 7 -9.20 -13.44 -18.39
CA ASN A 7 -9.71 -14.38 -19.38
C ASN A 7 -8.55 -15.22 -19.93
N GLN A 8 -8.67 -16.55 -19.87
CA GLN A 8 -7.62 -17.50 -20.29
C GLN A 8 -6.22 -17.22 -19.68
N GLY A 9 -6.17 -16.72 -18.44
CA GLY A 9 -4.92 -16.38 -17.77
C GLY A 9 -4.29 -15.04 -18.20
N ILE A 10 -5.01 -14.24 -18.99
CA ILE A 10 -4.59 -12.93 -19.45
C ILE A 10 -5.47 -11.87 -18.77
N LEU A 11 -4.85 -10.87 -18.12
CA LEU A 11 -5.57 -9.69 -17.64
C LEU A 11 -6.23 -8.97 -18.81
N GLN A 12 -7.52 -8.67 -18.68
CA GLN A 12 -8.27 -7.95 -19.70
C GLN A 12 -8.27 -6.44 -19.47
N ASP A 13 -7.90 -5.98 -18.28
CA ASP A 13 -7.85 -4.57 -17.88
C ASP A 13 -6.53 -4.25 -17.16
N ASP A 14 -6.15 -2.98 -17.20
CA ASP A 14 -5.01 -2.47 -16.42
C ASP A 14 -5.37 -2.47 -14.93
N ILE A 15 -4.63 -3.26 -14.15
CA ILE A 15 -4.80 -3.34 -12.69
C ILE A 15 -3.64 -2.65 -11.99
N CYS A 16 -3.96 -1.68 -11.14
CA CYS A 16 -3.00 -1.09 -10.22
C CYS A 16 -2.81 -2.00 -9.00
N PHE A 17 -1.59 -2.50 -8.81
CA PHE A 17 -1.20 -3.28 -7.63
C PHE A 17 -0.46 -2.40 -6.62
N GLY A 18 -0.76 -2.59 -5.33
CA GLY A 18 -0.12 -1.83 -4.24
C GLY A 18 1.35 -2.20 -3.98
N SER A 19 1.88 -3.25 -4.60
CA SER A 19 3.32 -3.52 -4.61
C SER A 19 3.73 -4.43 -5.77
N PRO A 20 5.00 -4.36 -6.22
CA PRO A 20 5.54 -5.28 -7.22
C PRO A 20 5.42 -6.74 -6.79
N SER A 21 5.66 -7.05 -5.51
CA SER A 21 5.54 -8.42 -5.01
C SER A 21 4.10 -8.93 -4.98
N TYR A 22 3.13 -8.06 -4.70
CA TYR A 22 1.71 -8.42 -4.77
C TYR A 22 1.27 -8.66 -6.21
N ALA A 23 1.71 -7.82 -7.15
CA ALA A 23 1.51 -8.07 -8.58
C ALA A 23 2.12 -9.42 -8.99
N ALA A 24 3.36 -9.72 -8.57
CA ALA A 24 4.02 -10.97 -8.92
C ALA A 24 3.30 -12.19 -8.33
N MET A 25 2.79 -12.09 -7.09
CA MET A 25 1.99 -13.14 -6.48
C MET A 25 0.66 -13.36 -7.22
N PHE A 26 0.00 -12.28 -7.61
CA PHE A 26 -1.26 -12.33 -8.36
C PHE A 26 -1.09 -13.04 -9.71
N ILE A 27 0.00 -12.75 -10.43
CA ILE A 27 0.28 -13.35 -11.74
C ILE A 27 0.84 -14.77 -11.62
N CYS A 28 1.78 -15.00 -10.69
CA CYS A 28 2.51 -16.27 -10.60
C CYS A 28 1.83 -17.30 -9.69
N GLY A 29 0.80 -16.93 -8.92
CA GLY A 29 0.10 -17.82 -7.98
C GLY A 29 0.95 -18.30 -6.79
N LYS A 30 2.12 -17.69 -6.56
CA LYS A 30 3.05 -18.05 -5.48
C LYS A 30 3.73 -16.82 -4.90
N SER A 31 4.19 -16.90 -3.65
CA SER A 31 5.01 -15.86 -3.05
C SER A 31 6.28 -15.64 -3.89
N SER A 32 6.44 -14.42 -4.39
CA SER A 32 7.52 -14.06 -5.33
C SER A 32 8.08 -12.70 -4.96
N ASN A 33 9.38 -12.49 -5.19
CA ASN A 33 10.02 -11.20 -4.96
C ASN A 33 9.86 -10.33 -6.22
N GLY A 34 8.81 -9.51 -6.25
CA GLY A 34 8.48 -8.73 -7.44
C GLY A 34 9.62 -7.81 -7.89
N LEU A 35 10.42 -7.28 -6.97
CA LEU A 35 11.54 -6.41 -7.34
C LEU A 35 12.60 -7.11 -8.21
N ILE A 36 12.71 -8.44 -8.12
CA ILE A 36 13.67 -9.25 -8.90
C ILE A 36 13.02 -9.78 -10.19
N GLU A 37 11.76 -10.20 -10.08
CA GLU A 37 11.03 -10.86 -11.16
C GLU A 37 10.58 -9.88 -12.26
N TRP A 38 10.17 -8.66 -11.88
CA TRP A 38 9.77 -7.64 -12.84
C TRP A 38 11.00 -7.03 -13.50
N LYS A 39 11.09 -7.19 -14.82
CA LYS A 39 12.22 -6.72 -15.64
C LYS A 39 11.77 -5.81 -16.77
N ASN A 40 12.62 -4.85 -17.13
CA ASN A 40 12.42 -4.05 -18.33
C ASN A 40 12.75 -4.85 -19.60
N LYS A 41 12.56 -4.25 -20.79
CA LYS A 41 12.87 -4.90 -22.08
C LYS A 41 14.34 -5.31 -22.25
N GLN A 42 15.25 -4.75 -21.44
CA GLN A 42 16.67 -5.06 -21.44
C GLN A 42 17.03 -6.16 -20.42
N GLY A 43 16.04 -6.72 -19.72
CA GLY A 43 16.24 -7.78 -18.74
C GLY A 43 16.69 -7.30 -17.36
N ILE A 44 16.73 -5.98 -17.13
CA ILE A 44 17.14 -5.37 -15.85
C ILE A 44 15.94 -5.39 -14.90
N SER A 45 16.16 -5.90 -13.70
CA SER A 45 15.12 -6.02 -12.68
C SER A 45 14.78 -4.69 -12.01
N LEU A 46 13.58 -4.58 -11.45
CA LEU A 46 13.13 -3.38 -10.73
C LEU A 46 14.10 -3.02 -9.58
N LYS A 47 14.66 -4.02 -8.90
CA LYS A 47 15.66 -3.87 -7.84
C LYS A 47 16.95 -3.25 -8.34
N GLU A 48 17.39 -3.62 -9.54
CA GLU A 48 18.61 -3.07 -10.15
C GLU A 48 18.39 -1.66 -10.67
N LEU A 49 17.19 -1.34 -11.16
CA LEU A 49 16.83 0.03 -11.56
C LEU A 49 16.83 0.98 -10.35
N ASP A 50 16.29 0.54 -9.21
CA ASP A 50 16.26 1.31 -7.95
C ASP A 50 17.69 1.58 -7.40
N ILE A 51 18.61 0.64 -7.58
CA ILE A 51 20.01 0.78 -7.17
C ILE A 51 20.80 1.66 -8.16
N ALA A 52 20.48 1.62 -9.45
CA ALA A 52 21.17 2.40 -10.49
C ALA A 52 20.93 3.91 -10.39
N GLU A 53 19.86 4.37 -9.75
CA GLU A 53 19.61 5.80 -9.48
C GLU A 53 20.60 6.41 -8.46
N THR A 54 21.39 5.60 -7.75
CA THR A 54 22.32 6.07 -6.71
C THR A 54 23.78 6.23 -7.19
N THR A 55 24.11 5.89 -8.44
CA THR A 55 25.51 6.01 -8.93
C THR A 55 25.62 6.62 -10.33
N ILE A 56 25.65 7.96 -10.42
CA ILE A 56 26.06 8.65 -11.65
C ILE A 56 27.46 9.26 -11.46
N PRO A 57 28.52 8.70 -12.08
CA PRO A 57 29.65 9.49 -12.54
C PRO A 57 29.24 10.24 -13.82
N LYS A 58 29.25 11.56 -13.70
CA LYS A 58 28.95 12.59 -14.69
C LYS A 58 29.83 12.52 -15.94
N VAL A 59 29.32 12.15 -17.13
CA VAL A 59 29.89 12.53 -18.45
C VAL A 59 28.76 12.69 -19.50
N PRO A 60 28.84 13.67 -20.44
CA PRO A 60 27.68 14.34 -21.02
C PRO A 60 27.35 13.90 -22.46
N SER A 61 26.10 14.04 -22.88
CA SER A 61 25.70 14.36 -24.27
C SER A 61 24.17 14.50 -24.31
N THR A 62 23.64 15.71 -24.40
CA THR A 62 23.34 16.44 -25.64
C THR A 62 22.40 15.65 -26.55
N ILE A 63 21.11 15.63 -26.20
CA ILE A 63 19.94 16.11 -26.96
C ILE A 63 18.71 15.57 -26.22
N GLN A 64 18.01 16.44 -25.47
CA GLN A 64 16.67 16.15 -24.97
C GLN A 64 15.68 17.05 -25.71
N PRO A 65 14.66 16.53 -26.40
CA PRO A 65 13.43 17.26 -26.61
C PRO A 65 12.63 17.24 -25.30
N LYS A 66 12.25 18.44 -24.86
CA LYS A 66 11.34 18.71 -23.73
C LYS A 66 10.12 17.78 -23.77
N ILE A 67 10.00 16.87 -22.80
CA ILE A 67 8.70 16.31 -22.42
C ILE A 67 8.55 16.44 -20.92
N SER A 68 7.54 17.21 -20.55
CA SER A 68 7.01 17.43 -19.22
C SER A 68 6.65 16.10 -18.56
N SER A 69 7.55 15.52 -17.75
CA SER A 69 7.27 14.34 -16.90
C SER A 69 7.55 14.57 -15.41
N SER A 70 8.14 15.73 -15.05
CA SER A 70 8.69 16.01 -13.72
C SER A 70 7.68 16.16 -12.57
N LEU A 71 6.37 16.25 -12.85
CA LEU A 71 5.33 16.32 -11.82
C LEU A 71 4.77 14.94 -11.43
N SER A 72 4.83 13.94 -12.32
CA SER A 72 4.29 12.61 -12.06
C SER A 72 5.24 11.73 -11.25
N GLU A 73 6.55 11.89 -11.45
CA GLU A 73 7.57 11.08 -10.77
C GLU A 73 7.74 11.47 -9.30
N LYS A 74 7.62 12.77 -8.98
CA LYS A 74 7.72 13.26 -7.60
C LYS A 74 6.55 12.77 -6.73
N ALA A 75 5.32 12.87 -7.25
CA ALA A 75 4.12 12.41 -6.57
C ALA A 75 4.09 10.88 -6.36
N LYS A 76 4.69 10.10 -7.28
CA LYS A 76 4.81 8.63 -7.15
C LYS A 76 5.88 8.23 -6.13
N ASN A 77 7.01 8.92 -6.10
CA ASN A 77 8.09 8.65 -5.15
C ASN A 77 7.69 9.01 -3.71
N ASP A 78 6.96 10.11 -3.52
CA ASP A 78 6.42 10.50 -2.22
C ASP A 78 5.34 9.52 -1.73
N ASN A 79 4.50 8.99 -2.63
CA ASN A 79 3.49 7.98 -2.28
C ASN A 79 4.11 6.64 -1.83
N ILE A 80 5.18 6.18 -2.48
CA ILE A 80 5.87 4.93 -2.06
C ILE A 80 6.58 5.15 -0.71
N LYS A 81 7.21 6.31 -0.52
CA LYS A 81 7.92 6.64 0.73
C LYS A 81 7.00 6.72 1.95
N ASN A 82 5.73 7.07 1.73
CA ASN A 82 4.73 7.19 2.78
C ASN A 82 3.84 5.95 2.90
N MET A 83 4.08 4.91 2.08
CA MET A 83 3.34 3.66 2.16
C MET A 83 3.77 2.85 3.38
N LEU A 84 2.76 2.43 4.13
CA LEU A 84 2.84 1.76 5.41
C LEU A 84 2.14 0.41 5.33
N HIS A 85 2.68 -0.56 6.03
CA HIS A 85 2.14 -1.90 6.18
C HIS A 85 1.83 -2.16 7.66
N LEU A 86 0.68 -2.77 7.92
CA LEU A 86 0.30 -3.13 9.28
C LEU A 86 1.05 -4.39 9.72
N ALA A 87 1.90 -4.27 10.72
CA ALA A 87 2.59 -5.37 11.40
C ALA A 87 1.68 -6.03 12.45
N GLY A 88 0.54 -6.57 12.02
CA GLY A 88 -0.43 -7.26 12.85
C GLY A 88 -0.56 -8.74 12.49
N LYS A 89 -0.74 -9.62 13.50
CA LYS A 89 -1.10 -11.04 13.25
C LYS A 89 -2.57 -11.22 12.84
N LYS A 90 -3.42 -10.23 13.13
CA LYS A 90 -4.89 -10.32 12.98
C LYS A 90 -5.41 -9.88 11.63
N ALA A 91 -4.68 -9.02 10.93
CA ALA A 91 -5.04 -8.47 9.64
C ALA A 91 -3.79 -7.86 8.98
N LYS A 92 -3.70 -7.98 7.67
CA LYS A 92 -2.70 -7.35 6.81
C LYS A 92 -3.33 -6.18 6.06
N ALA A 93 -3.03 -4.97 6.50
CA ALA A 93 -3.52 -3.75 5.86
C ALA A 93 -2.36 -2.91 5.33
N THR A 94 -2.69 -2.09 4.33
CA THR A 94 -1.80 -1.08 3.76
C THR A 94 -2.42 0.30 3.93
N ALA A 95 -1.59 1.29 4.20
CA ALA A 95 -2.02 2.66 4.35
C ALA A 95 -0.95 3.61 3.84
N TYR A 96 -1.31 4.86 3.59
CA TYR A 96 -0.34 5.91 3.29
C TYR A 96 -0.76 7.21 3.98
N ILE A 97 0.21 8.08 4.19
CA ILE A 97 -0.01 9.42 4.74
C ILE A 97 0.03 10.41 3.59
N SER A 98 -1.06 11.13 3.37
CA SER A 98 -1.20 12.20 2.39
C SER A 98 -1.78 13.43 3.06
N ASP A 99 -1.18 14.60 2.85
CA ASP A 99 -1.66 15.88 3.39
C ASP A 99 -2.03 15.84 4.88
N SER A 100 -1.20 15.17 5.68
CA SER A 100 -1.40 14.95 7.12
C SER A 100 -2.64 14.11 7.49
N GLN A 101 -3.25 13.43 6.52
CA GLN A 101 -4.33 12.48 6.70
C GLN A 101 -3.84 11.05 6.53
N PHE A 102 -4.35 10.15 7.37
CA PHE A 102 -4.00 8.73 7.31
C PHE A 102 -5.02 7.99 6.46
N ILE A 103 -4.62 7.41 5.34
CA ILE A 103 -5.55 6.78 4.39
C ILE A 103 -5.24 5.29 4.34
N VAL A 104 -6.21 4.45 4.70
CA VAL A 104 -6.11 2.99 4.53
C VAL A 104 -6.53 2.65 3.12
N CYS A 105 -5.68 1.93 2.40
CA CYS A 105 -5.93 1.61 0.99
C CYS A 105 -7.04 0.59 0.84
N LYS A 106 -7.73 0.64 -0.30
CA LYS A 106 -8.58 -0.44 -0.78
C LYS A 106 -7.82 -1.77 -0.81
N ASN A 107 -8.55 -2.87 -0.66
CA ASN A 107 -8.09 -4.24 -0.50
C ASN A 107 -7.24 -4.51 0.76
N SER A 108 -7.16 -3.55 1.68
CA SER A 108 -6.58 -3.82 3.00
C SER A 108 -7.45 -4.81 3.77
N GLU A 109 -6.83 -5.76 4.45
CA GLU A 109 -7.54 -6.73 5.30
C GLU A 109 -8.10 -6.03 6.54
N PHE A 110 -9.25 -6.52 6.98
CA PHE A 110 -10.02 -6.02 8.10
C PHE A 110 -10.43 -7.21 8.98
N SER A 111 -10.05 -7.17 10.25
CA SER A 111 -10.36 -8.25 11.19
C SER A 111 -11.87 -8.46 11.30
N ALA A 112 -12.34 -9.67 11.03
CA ALA A 112 -13.76 -10.03 11.14
C ALA A 112 -14.26 -9.97 12.59
N THR A 113 -13.38 -10.22 13.56
CA THR A 113 -13.72 -10.26 14.99
C THR A 113 -13.14 -9.08 15.74
N GLU A 114 -13.87 -8.64 16.76
CA GLU A 114 -13.42 -7.62 17.70
C GLU A 114 -12.97 -8.24 19.02
N THR A 115 -11.99 -7.61 19.67
CA THR A 115 -11.60 -7.99 21.03
C THR A 115 -12.52 -7.35 22.06
N PRO A 116 -12.73 -7.99 23.23
CA PRO A 116 -13.47 -7.39 24.34
C PRO A 116 -12.93 -6.04 24.82
N SER A 117 -11.65 -5.76 24.57
CA SER A 117 -10.99 -4.48 24.90
C SER A 117 -11.12 -3.41 23.80
N CYS A 118 -11.95 -3.64 22.77
CA CYS A 118 -12.20 -2.68 21.71
C CYS A 118 -12.95 -1.45 22.29
N PRO A 119 -12.44 -0.22 22.09
CA PRO A 119 -13.15 0.97 22.50
C PRO A 119 -14.48 1.13 21.76
N LYS A 120 -15.52 1.62 22.46
CA LYS A 120 -16.88 1.79 21.89
C LYS A 120 -16.89 2.60 20.58
N TYR A 121 -16.14 3.68 20.51
CA TYR A 121 -16.06 4.52 19.30
C TYR A 121 -15.44 3.79 18.09
N ILE A 122 -14.53 2.83 18.32
CA ILE A 122 -13.95 1.99 17.25
C ILE A 122 -14.98 0.97 16.78
N HIS A 123 -15.72 0.35 17.70
CA HIS A 123 -16.82 -0.55 17.36
C HIS A 123 -17.85 0.17 16.48
N GLU A 124 -18.33 1.34 16.92
CA GLU A 124 -19.28 2.16 16.16
C GLU A 124 -18.73 2.51 14.77
N ARG A 125 -17.47 2.99 14.69
CA ARG A 125 -16.83 3.29 13.41
C ARG A 125 -16.71 2.07 12.49
N ARG A 126 -16.42 0.89 13.04
CA ARG A 126 -16.35 -0.36 12.28
C ARG A 126 -17.72 -0.77 11.73
N GLN A 127 -18.78 -0.63 12.52
CA GLN A 127 -20.15 -0.88 12.07
C GLN A 127 -20.57 0.11 10.97
N GLU A 128 -20.24 1.40 11.10
CA GLU A 128 -20.48 2.41 10.06
C GLU A 128 -19.80 2.04 8.74
N LEU A 129 -18.52 1.64 8.78
CA LEU A 129 -17.79 1.25 7.57
C LEU A 129 -18.41 0.03 6.88
N MET A 130 -18.95 -0.92 7.65
CA MET A 130 -19.69 -2.06 7.09
C MET A 130 -21.06 -1.63 6.52
N ALA A 131 -21.77 -0.73 7.21
CA ALA A 131 -23.09 -0.24 6.81
C ALA A 131 -23.02 0.65 5.56
N GLU A 132 -21.98 1.48 5.46
CA GLU A 132 -21.66 2.28 4.27
C GLU A 132 -21.16 1.43 3.10
N GLY A 133 -20.89 0.14 3.34
CA GLY A 133 -20.37 -0.79 2.36
C GLY A 133 -18.87 -0.66 2.10
N LYS A 134 -18.16 0.25 2.79
CA LYS A 134 -16.71 0.50 2.64
C LYS A 134 -15.84 -0.68 3.05
N VAL A 135 -16.37 -1.56 3.90
CA VAL A 135 -15.76 -2.83 4.25
C VAL A 135 -16.72 -3.96 3.90
N LYS A 136 -16.24 -4.90 3.09
CA LYS A 136 -17.00 -6.07 2.66
C LYS A 136 -16.12 -7.30 2.70
N ASP A 137 -16.66 -8.41 3.19
CA ASP A 137 -15.98 -9.72 3.24
C ASP A 137 -14.62 -9.68 3.98
N GLY A 138 -14.46 -8.76 4.94
CA GLY A 138 -13.20 -8.59 5.68
C GLY A 138 -12.13 -7.78 4.93
N TYR A 139 -12.52 -7.01 3.91
CA TYR A 139 -11.61 -6.14 3.16
C TYR A 139 -12.20 -4.74 2.98
N PHE A 140 -11.33 -3.73 2.99
CA PHE A 140 -11.70 -2.39 2.51
C PHE A 140 -11.95 -2.44 1.00
N ILE A 141 -13.06 -1.92 0.53
CA ILE A 141 -13.36 -1.87 -0.92
C ILE A 141 -12.89 -0.58 -1.59
N GLU A 142 -12.59 0.45 -0.79
CA GLU A 142 -12.11 1.76 -1.24
C GLU A 142 -11.10 2.35 -0.26
N ASP A 143 -10.49 3.47 -0.65
CA ASP A 143 -9.54 4.19 0.18
C ASP A 143 -10.28 4.98 1.27
N VAL A 144 -10.01 4.67 2.53
CA VAL A 144 -10.74 5.25 3.66
C VAL A 144 -9.82 6.16 4.47
N PRO A 145 -10.17 7.45 4.61
CA PRO A 145 -9.43 8.36 5.45
C PRO A 145 -9.75 8.15 6.93
N PHE A 146 -8.72 8.28 7.75
CA PHE A 146 -8.75 8.22 9.20
C PHE A 146 -8.05 9.44 9.78
N SER A 147 -8.56 9.89 10.93
CA SER A 147 -8.00 11.02 11.68
C SER A 147 -6.63 10.73 12.28
N SER A 148 -6.25 9.45 12.43
CA SER A 148 -4.93 9.08 12.93
C SER A 148 -4.56 7.64 12.57
N SER A 149 -3.26 7.35 12.61
CA SER A 149 -2.70 6.01 12.47
C SER A 149 -3.25 5.03 13.52
N SER A 150 -3.53 5.51 14.73
CA SER A 150 -4.05 4.68 15.84
C SER A 150 -5.51 4.29 15.60
N THR A 151 -6.34 5.25 15.16
CA THR A 151 -7.73 4.97 14.79
C THR A 151 -7.77 3.94 13.67
N ALA A 152 -6.95 4.11 12.63
CA ALA A 152 -6.84 3.18 11.53
C ALA A 152 -6.42 1.77 11.98
N ALA A 153 -5.35 1.66 12.79
CA ALA A 153 -4.89 0.36 13.30
C ALA A 153 -5.94 -0.33 14.17
N ALA A 154 -6.62 0.43 15.05
CA ALA A 154 -7.65 -0.11 15.91
C ALA A 154 -8.87 -0.58 15.10
N CYS A 155 -9.29 0.19 14.10
CA CYS A 155 -10.35 -0.19 13.18
C CYS A 155 -10.01 -1.44 12.40
N VAL A 156 -8.79 -1.55 11.87
CA VAL A 156 -8.35 -2.74 11.11
C VAL A 156 -8.27 -3.98 12.01
N THR A 157 -7.67 -3.86 13.19
CA THR A 157 -7.41 -5.01 14.08
C THR A 157 -8.59 -5.40 14.96
N GLY A 158 -9.64 -4.58 15.02
CA GLY A 158 -10.82 -4.81 15.85
C GLY A 158 -10.53 -4.68 17.36
N GLY A 159 -9.58 -3.83 17.76
CA GLY A 159 -9.19 -3.70 19.16
C GLY A 159 -8.32 -2.49 19.43
N SER A 160 -7.89 -2.33 20.69
CA SER A 160 -6.91 -1.29 21.02
C SER A 160 -5.55 -1.61 20.39
N ALA A 161 -5.06 -0.72 19.54
CA ALA A 161 -3.79 -0.88 18.82
C ALA A 161 -2.97 0.39 18.89
N ASN A 162 -1.65 0.24 19.08
CA ASN A 162 -0.73 1.38 19.03
C ASN A 162 -0.30 1.62 17.58
N GLY A 163 -1.11 2.39 16.83
CA GLY A 163 -0.89 2.61 15.40
C GLY A 163 0.53 3.08 15.07
N ARG A 164 1.11 3.96 15.90
CA ARG A 164 2.47 4.49 15.65
C ARG A 164 3.55 3.42 15.64
N LYS A 165 3.33 2.28 16.33
CA LYS A 165 4.23 1.12 16.32
C LYS A 165 3.82 0.05 15.31
N MET A 166 2.52 -0.07 15.05
CA MET A 166 1.96 -1.14 14.23
C MET A 166 2.14 -0.87 12.74
N TRP A 167 2.13 0.39 12.32
CA TRP A 167 2.36 0.75 10.93
C TRP A 167 3.85 0.91 10.68
N LEU A 168 4.37 0.09 9.77
CA LEU A 168 5.78 0.06 9.37
C LEU A 168 5.93 0.56 7.93
N TYR A 169 6.94 1.38 7.66
CA TYR A 169 7.34 1.72 6.30
C TYR A 169 8.06 0.54 5.64
N GLN A 170 8.36 0.67 4.36
CA GLN A 170 9.09 -0.34 3.59
C GLN A 170 10.49 -0.65 4.13
N ASP A 171 11.11 0.30 4.84
CA ASP A 171 12.40 0.12 5.51
C ASP A 171 12.30 -0.65 6.84
N GLY A 172 11.08 -1.04 7.25
CA GLY A 172 10.80 -1.75 8.49
C GLY A 172 10.70 -0.86 9.73
N GLN A 173 10.93 0.46 9.60
CA GLN A 173 10.78 1.40 10.70
C GLN A 173 9.31 1.72 10.92
N SER A 174 8.93 1.95 12.17
CA SER A 174 7.58 2.39 12.54
C SER A 174 7.42 3.91 12.46
N ILE A 175 6.17 4.39 12.36
CA ILE A 175 5.85 5.83 12.42
C ILE A 175 6.46 6.48 13.67
N LYS A 176 6.46 5.76 14.80
CA LYS A 176 7.06 6.22 16.05
C LYS A 176 8.56 6.48 15.91
N GLU A 177 9.28 5.62 15.18
CA GLU A 177 10.73 5.72 15.01
C GLU A 177 11.13 6.86 14.06
N LYS A 178 10.32 7.11 13.02
CA LYS A 178 10.52 8.28 12.15
C LYS A 178 10.20 9.63 12.82
N GLY A 179 9.59 9.62 14.01
CA GLY A 179 9.28 10.83 14.75
C GLY A 179 8.15 11.66 14.13
N GLU A 180 7.38 11.12 13.18
CA GLU A 180 6.26 11.81 12.56
C GLU A 180 5.14 12.02 13.61
N HIS A 181 4.71 13.27 13.76
CA HIS A 181 3.80 13.75 14.81
C HIS A 181 2.35 13.81 14.37
#